data_AF-A0A934KHV0-F1
#
_entry.id   AF-A0A934KHV0-F1
#
_cell.length_a   1.000
_cell.length_b   1.000
_cell.length_c   1.000
_cell.angle_alpha   90.00
_cell.angle_beta   90.00
_cell.angle_gamma   90.00
#
_symmetry.space_group_name_H-M   'P 1'
#
loop_
_entity.id
_entity.type
_entity.pdbx_description
1 polymer ?
#
loop_
_entity_poly.entity_id
_entity_poly.type
_entity_poly.pdbx_seq_one_letter_code
_entity_poly.pdbx_strand_id
1 'polypeptide(L)'
;MKEHTEPSDVVIAQRLLDQLKVRGFQFQRIAPGEDGPLMGSRVAGGCVDLIHIEGFSRDCFAWRKRSSLLIFAGGGLVERRTDGSALDVLNEVLTWELKS
;
A
#
# COMPACT_ATOMS: atom_id res chain seq x y z
N MET A 1 33.01 -4.26 -19.50
CA MET A 1 32.37 -3.42 -18.47
C MET A 1 31.09 -4.13 -18.06
N LYS A 2 30.87 -4.41 -16.77
CA LYS A 2 29.58 -4.92 -16.30
C LYS A 2 28.67 -3.71 -16.15
N GLU A 3 27.73 -3.52 -17.07
CA GLU A 3 26.60 -2.62 -16.84
C GLU A 3 25.80 -3.18 -15.66
N HIS A 4 25.90 -2.53 -14.51
CA HIS A 4 24.88 -2.67 -13.48
C HIS A 4 23.67 -1.90 -14.00
N THR A 5 22.78 -2.58 -14.72
CA THR A 5 21.46 -2.04 -15.01
C THR A 5 20.69 -2.07 -13.70
N GLU A 6 20.63 -0.94 -13.01
CA GLU A 6 19.73 -0.75 -11.89
C GLU A 6 18.31 -1.12 -12.34
N PRO A 7 17.56 -1.92 -11.57
CA PRO A 7 16.21 -2.29 -11.95
C PRO A 7 15.35 -1.03 -12.06
N SER A 8 14.51 -0.97 -13.09
CA SER A 8 13.58 0.16 -13.23
C SER A 8 12.63 0.23 -12.03
N ASP A 9 12.15 1.42 -11.71
CA ASP A 9 11.19 1.66 -10.64
C ASP A 9 9.94 0.76 -10.77
N VAL A 10 9.56 0.43 -12.01
CA VAL A 10 8.50 -0.54 -12.33
C VAL A 10 8.78 -1.93 -11.76
N VAL A 11 10.00 -2.44 -11.98
CA VAL A 11 10.42 -3.75 -11.47
C VAL A 11 10.47 -3.75 -9.94
N ILE A 12 10.94 -2.64 -9.34
CA ILE A 12 11.00 -2.50 -7.88
C ILE A 12 9.58 -2.48 -7.31
N ALA A 13 8.70 -1.61 -7.84
CA ALA A 13 7.31 -1.50 -7.38
C ALA A 13 6.57 -2.84 -7.50
N GLN A 14 6.75 -3.57 -8.60
CA GLN A 14 6.14 -4.88 -8.79
C GLN A 14 6.59 -5.88 -7.71
N ARG A 15 7.89 -5.92 -7.40
CA ARG A 15 8.42 -6.78 -6.32
C ARG A 15 7.83 -6.41 -4.96
N LEU A 16 7.70 -5.12 -4.67
CA LEU A 16 7.09 -4.65 -3.42
C LEU A 16 5.61 -5.03 -3.33
N LEU A 17 4.86 -4.89 -4.43
CA LEU A 17 3.47 -5.34 -4.51
C LEU A 17 3.34 -6.84 -4.26
N ASP A 18 4.22 -7.65 -4.85
CA ASP A 18 4.20 -9.10 -4.65
C ASP A 18 4.55 -9.47 -3.19
N GLN A 19 5.48 -8.77 -2.54
CA GLN A 19 5.75 -8.93 -1.11
C GLN A 19 4.53 -8.55 -0.25
N LEU A 20 3.84 -7.46 -0.58
CA LEU A 20 2.63 -7.05 0.15
C LEU A 20 1.49 -8.06 -0.03
N LYS A 21 1.32 -8.66 -1.22
CA LYS A 21 0.36 -9.74 -1.45
C LYS A 21 0.65 -10.95 -0.56
N VAL A 22 1.92 -11.36 -0.45
CA VAL A 22 2.34 -12.45 0.46
C VAL A 22 2.00 -12.11 1.91
N ARG A 23 2.02 -10.82 2.28
CA ARG A 23 1.60 -10.33 3.61
C ARG A 23 0.09 -10.10 3.76
N GLY A 24 -0.72 -10.59 2.83
CA GLY A 24 -2.19 -10.58 2.92
C GLY A 24 -2.87 -9.36 2.32
N PHE A 25 -2.16 -8.48 1.61
CA PHE A 25 -2.83 -7.42 0.84
C PHE A 25 -3.51 -7.98 -0.40
N GLN A 26 -4.76 -7.56 -0.60
CA GLN A 26 -5.51 -7.78 -1.84
C GLN A 26 -5.50 -6.48 -2.63
N PHE A 27 -5.06 -6.55 -3.89
CA PHE A 27 -4.99 -5.39 -4.77
C PHE A 27 -6.02 -5.48 -5.89
N GLN A 28 -6.63 -4.34 -6.22
CA GLN A 28 -7.57 -4.19 -7.32
C GLN A 28 -7.33 -2.86 -8.05
N ARG A 29 -7.62 -2.82 -9.35
CA ARG A 29 -7.69 -1.56 -10.09
C ARG A 29 -9.03 -0.87 -9.81
N ILE A 30 -8.99 0.42 -9.52
CA ILE A 30 -10.22 1.20 -9.19
C ILE A 30 -10.65 2.16 -10.30
N ALA A 31 -9.88 2.26 -11.38
CA ALA A 31 -10.29 2.93 -12.61
C ALA A 31 -9.86 2.10 -13.84
N PRO A 32 -10.58 2.23 -14.97
CA PRO A 32 -10.18 1.61 -16.24
C PRO A 32 -8.89 2.23 -16.78
N GLY A 33 -8.06 1.40 -17.44
CA GLY A 33 -6.77 1.80 -18.01
C GLY A 33 -5.63 0.88 -17.57
N GLU A 34 -4.61 0.73 -18.42
CA GLU A 34 -3.43 -0.12 -18.11
C GLU A 34 -2.68 0.40 -16.87
N ASP A 35 -2.61 1.73 -16.76
CA ASP A 35 -2.03 2.50 -15.65
C ASP A 35 -3.09 3.03 -14.66
N GLY A 36 -4.29 2.46 -14.66
CA GLY A 36 -5.35 2.85 -13.73
C GLY A 36 -4.92 2.68 -12.27
N PRO A 37 -5.39 3.52 -11.33
CA PRO A 37 -4.95 3.49 -9.95
C PRO A 37 -5.21 2.13 -9.30
N LEU A 38 -4.25 1.71 -8.47
CA LEU A 38 -4.28 0.46 -7.76
C LEU A 38 -4.62 0.70 -6.29
N MET A 39 -5.62 0.01 -5.79
CA MET A 39 -6.01 0.02 -4.40
C MET A 39 -5.66 -1.32 -3.75
N GLY A 40 -4.86 -1.28 -2.71
CA GLY A 40 -4.53 -2.43 -1.86
C GLY A 40 -5.28 -2.36 -0.53
N SER A 41 -5.78 -3.48 -0.03
CA SER A 41 -6.32 -3.54 1.33
C SER A 41 -5.92 -4.82 2.05
N ARG A 42 -5.77 -4.74 3.37
CA ARG A 42 -5.50 -5.88 4.25
C ARG A 42 -6.23 -5.71 5.56
N VAL A 43 -6.81 -6.78 6.07
CA VAL A 43 -7.33 -6.85 7.45
C VAL A 43 -6.47 -7.80 8.25
N ALA A 44 -5.81 -7.31 9.29
CA ALA A 44 -4.94 -8.10 10.15
C ALA A 44 -4.86 -7.49 11.56
N GLY A 45 -4.85 -8.31 12.62
CA GLY A 45 -4.53 -7.84 13.97
C GLY A 45 -5.50 -6.79 14.53
N GLY A 46 -6.78 -6.84 14.16
CA GLY A 46 -7.74 -5.79 14.52
C GLY A 46 -7.46 -4.44 13.86
N CYS A 47 -6.74 -4.43 12.73
CA CYS A 47 -6.47 -3.27 11.91
C CYS A 47 -6.91 -3.51 10.45
N VAL A 48 -7.31 -2.45 9.79
CA VAL A 48 -7.52 -2.34 8.35
C VAL A 48 -6.44 -1.43 7.79
N ASP A 49 -5.66 -1.97 6.87
CA ASP A 49 -4.69 -1.22 6.08
C ASP A 49 -5.27 -0.98 4.68
N LEU A 50 -5.05 0.22 4.16
CA LEU A 50 -5.36 0.59 2.79
C LEU A 50 -4.13 1.22 2.14
N ILE A 51 -3.91 0.93 0.87
CA ILE A 51 -2.91 1.52 0.01
C ILE A 51 -3.63 2.03 -1.23
N HIS A 52 -3.34 3.26 -1.67
CA HIS A 52 -3.75 3.84 -2.93
C HIS A 52 -2.49 4.22 -3.72
N ILE A 53 -2.35 3.66 -4.91
CA ILE A 53 -1.24 3.90 -5.83
C ILE A 53 -1.80 4.51 -7.11
N GLU A 54 -1.54 5.79 -7.32
CA GLU A 54 -1.93 6.55 -8.50
C GLU A 54 -0.79 6.47 -9.56
N GLY A 55 -0.44 5.26 -9.98
CA GLY A 55 0.75 5.02 -10.83
C GLY A 55 2.06 5.43 -10.15
N PHE A 56 3.05 5.89 -10.93
CA PHE A 56 4.32 6.46 -10.41
C PHE A 56 4.22 7.95 -10.04
N SER A 57 3.00 8.46 -9.83
CA SER A 57 2.79 9.84 -9.38
C SER A 57 3.13 10.00 -7.88
N ARG A 58 3.07 11.25 -7.39
CA ARG A 58 3.30 11.58 -5.98
C ARG A 58 2.03 11.57 -5.12
N ASP A 59 0.89 11.22 -5.72
CA ASP A 59 -0.41 11.21 -5.04
C ASP A 59 -0.74 9.81 -4.50
N CYS A 60 0.30 9.02 -4.19
CA CYS A 60 0.13 7.74 -3.54
C CYS A 60 0.03 7.92 -2.03
N PHE A 61 -0.77 7.10 -1.38
CA PHE A 61 -0.88 7.12 0.08
C PHE A 61 -1.24 5.75 0.63
N ALA A 62 -0.95 5.56 1.91
CA ALA A 62 -1.44 4.43 2.68
C ALA A 62 -1.92 4.90 4.04
N TRP A 63 -2.90 4.19 4.59
CA TRP A 63 -3.33 4.40 5.96
C TRP A 63 -3.59 3.08 6.66
N ARG A 64 -3.36 3.10 7.98
CA ARG A 64 -3.74 2.04 8.91
C ARG A 64 -4.76 2.59 9.87
N LYS A 65 -5.83 1.83 10.08
CA LYS A 65 -6.91 2.16 11.02
C LYS A 65 -7.24 0.93 11.85
N ARG A 66 -7.53 1.11 13.13
CA ARG A 66 -8.04 0.00 13.96
C ARG A 66 -9.46 -0.39 13.53
N SER A 67 -9.70 -1.67 13.31
CA SER A 67 -11.04 -2.26 13.27
C SER A 67 -11.53 -2.48 14.71
N SER A 68 -11.73 -1.39 15.46
CA SER A 68 -12.55 -1.48 16.66
C SER A 68 -13.97 -1.90 16.26
N LEU A 69 -14.54 -2.91 16.95
CA LEU A 69 -15.89 -3.46 16.75
C LEU A 69 -17.06 -2.47 16.95
N LEU A 70 -16.78 -1.17 17.02
CA LEU A 70 -17.79 -0.13 17.15
C LEU A 70 -17.77 0.72 15.88
N ILE A 71 -18.84 0.56 15.12
CA ILE A 71 -19.30 1.52 14.12
C ILE A 71 -19.55 2.84 14.86
N PHE A 72 -18.51 3.62 15.11
CA PHE A 72 -18.66 5.02 15.48
C PHE A 72 -18.80 5.80 14.18
N ALA A 73 -20.00 6.31 13.94
CA ALA A 73 -20.25 7.33 12.94
C ALA A 73 -19.33 8.52 13.22
N GLY A 74 -18.30 8.68 12.39
CA GLY A 74 -17.35 9.79 12.48
C GLY A 74 -15.93 9.36 12.83
N GLY A 75 -15.21 8.82 11.85
CA GLY A 75 -13.73 8.83 11.86
C GLY A 75 -13.08 7.90 12.89
N GLY A 76 -13.14 6.58 12.66
CA GLY A 76 -12.25 5.70 13.41
C GLY A 76 -10.79 6.13 13.22
N LEU A 77 -10.06 6.18 14.33
CA LEU A 77 -8.71 6.76 14.42
C LEU A 77 -7.77 6.12 13.40
N VAL A 78 -7.33 6.92 12.43
CA VAL A 78 -6.20 6.57 11.58
C VAL A 78 -4.97 6.53 12.48
N GLU A 79 -4.40 5.34 12.69
CA GLU A 79 -3.23 5.16 13.54
C GLU A 79 -1.95 5.58 12.83
N ARG A 80 -1.91 5.41 11.50
CA ARG A 80 -0.77 5.77 10.68
C ARG A 80 -1.24 6.18 9.29
N ARG A 81 -0.60 7.21 8.75
CA ARG A 81 -0.76 7.65 7.37
C ARG A 81 0.61 7.95 6.79
N THR A 82 0.80 7.54 5.55
CA THR A 82 1.99 7.87 4.74
C THR A 82 1.50 8.35 3.39
N ASP A 83 2.09 9.42 2.89
CA ASP A 83 1.85 9.99 1.56
C ASP A 83 3.21 10.11 0.85
N GLY A 84 3.26 9.94 -0.46
CA GLY A 84 4.52 10.03 -1.21
C GLY A 84 4.47 9.40 -2.60
N SER A 85 5.64 9.05 -3.14
CA SER A 85 5.71 8.25 -4.36
C SER A 85 5.22 6.82 -4.11
N ALA A 86 4.92 6.08 -5.19
CA ALA A 86 4.57 4.67 -5.09
C ALA A 86 5.62 3.86 -4.32
N LEU A 87 6.91 4.08 -4.58
CA LEU A 87 7.99 3.35 -3.91
C LEU A 87 8.08 3.71 -2.43
N ASP A 88 7.95 4.99 -2.07
CA ASP A 88 8.00 5.42 -0.67
C ASP A 88 6.86 4.79 0.14
N VAL A 89 5.65 4.83 -0.41
CA VAL A 89 4.45 4.27 0.24
C VAL A 89 4.55 2.76 0.37
N LEU A 90 4.94 2.04 -0.68
CA LEU A 90 5.05 0.58 -0.65
C LEU A 90 6.14 0.11 0.33
N ASN A 91 7.30 0.79 0.35
CA ASN A 91 8.37 0.48 1.29
C ASN A 91 7.95 0.76 2.74
N GLU A 92 7.32 1.90 3.01
CA GLU A 92 6.87 2.25 4.36
C GLU A 92 5.84 1.24 4.87
N VAL A 93 4.87 0.84 4.06
CA VAL A 93 3.85 -0.15 4.46
C VAL A 93 4.46 -1.54 4.72
N LEU A 94 5.56 -1.90 4.07
CA LEU A 94 6.29 -3.12 4.39
C LEU A 94 6.94 -3.08 5.78
N THR A 95 7.16 -1.91 6.37
CA THR A 95 7.63 -1.82 7.77
C THR A 95 6.49 -1.97 8.78
N TRP A 96 5.23 -1.92 8.33
CA TRP A 96 4.09 -1.99 9.22
C TRP A 96 3.91 -3.42 9.74
N GLU A 97 4.26 -3.62 11.01
CA GLU A 97 4.14 -4.90 11.69
C GLU A 97 2.69 -5.42 11.68
N LEU A 98 2.56 -6.73 11.57
CA LEU A 98 1.33 -7.44 11.90
C LEU A 98 1.29 -7.52 13.42
N LYS A 99 0.54 -6.63 14.07
CA LYS A 99 0.30 -6.77 15.51
C LYS A 99 -0.59 -8.00 15.71
N SER A 100 -0.08 -9.03 16.39
CA SER A 100 -0.85 -10.24 16.75
C SER A 100 -1.81 -9.96 17.88
#